data_AF-A0A7W9MTS4-F1
#
_entry.id   AF-A0A7W9MTS4-F1
#
_cell.length_a   1.000
_cell.length_b   1.000
_cell.length_c   1.000
_cell.angle_alpha   90.00
_cell.angle_beta   90.00
_cell.angle_gamma   90.00
#
_symmetry.space_group_name_H-M   'P 1'
#
loop_
_entity.id
_entity.type
_entity.pdbx_description
1 polymer ?
#
loop_
_entity_poly.entity_id
_entity_poly.type
_entity_poly.pdbx_seq_one_letter_code
_entity_poly.pdbx_strand_id
1 'polypeptide(L)'
;MNRGAPRTLLEQLIQQRDQTVAEAASEFKAKARELDEPATLSPRHLRRWMNGEASDAYPASRRVARQLWGAPLEDLLGPPSAEAPAVPTVAERRRSVAHPPVNDLGRLPTHGIFEELAMAADDSARFVRRARTVLSPEVLEQLNADVVHLAEQYLGTTPYQMFRPLAELRKDVFELIDSHPRPEYTKDLYRIAGLVSALLGHVSSDLGYTYGVETHTRMVLTCADLSGADQLRGYAYWVQAQVAYWQKEYQRSAELARRGLDSAALSGSDVLRLTSQEARALAALGDERETALVLQYAADAREQALGERAQPGIFDFAPGKAA
;
A
#
# COMPACT_ATOMS: atom_id res chain seq x y z
N MET A 1 -37.78 3.57 9.33
CA MET A 1 -36.94 4.72 9.75
C MET A 1 -37.56 5.98 9.16
N ASN A 2 -37.87 6.97 10.00
CA ASN A 2 -38.55 8.20 9.60
C ASN A 2 -37.59 9.06 8.78
N ARG A 3 -37.59 8.93 7.44
CA ARG A 3 -36.76 9.76 6.54
C ARG A 3 -37.37 11.16 6.54
N GLY A 4 -36.69 12.12 7.17
CA GLY A 4 -37.10 13.53 7.15
C GLY A 4 -37.18 14.06 5.72
N ALA A 5 -37.94 15.14 5.52
CA ALA A 5 -38.11 15.78 4.21
C ALA A 5 -36.73 16.08 3.57
N PRO A 6 -36.53 15.72 2.30
CA PRO A 6 -35.24 15.92 1.63
C PRO A 6 -34.95 17.40 1.48
N ARG A 7 -33.70 17.80 1.75
CA ARG A 7 -33.23 19.20 1.70
C ARG A 7 -32.62 19.56 0.36
N THR A 8 -32.15 18.56 -0.39
CA THR A 8 -31.55 18.70 -1.72
C THR A 8 -32.12 17.68 -2.70
N LEU A 9 -32.02 17.96 -4.00
CA LEU A 9 -32.39 17.01 -5.04
C LEU A 9 -31.59 15.69 -4.94
N LEU A 10 -30.31 15.75 -4.55
CA LEU A 10 -29.49 14.56 -4.31
C LEU A 10 -30.01 13.71 -3.15
N GLU A 11 -30.42 14.33 -2.04
CA GLU A 11 -31.04 13.62 -0.91
C GLU A 11 -32.36 12.96 -1.33
N GLN A 12 -33.16 13.66 -2.13
CA GLN A 12 -34.40 13.12 -2.69
C GLN A 12 -34.17 11.89 -3.57
N LEU A 13 -33.20 11.94 -4.49
CA LEU A 13 -32.90 10.83 -5.42
C LEU A 13 -32.41 9.57 -4.69
N ILE A 14 -31.57 9.74 -3.67
CA ILE A 14 -31.08 8.61 -2.85
C ILE A 14 -32.22 7.98 -2.04
N GLN A 15 -33.10 8.81 -1.47
CA GLN A 15 -34.28 8.31 -0.74
C GLN A 15 -35.27 7.59 -1.65
N GLN A 16 -35.49 8.06 -2.89
CA GLN A 16 -36.37 7.43 -3.87
C GLN A 16 -35.85 6.08 -4.37
N ARG A 17 -34.53 5.90 -4.43
CA ARG A 17 -33.88 4.64 -4.80
C ARG A 17 -33.80 3.62 -3.65
N ASP A 18 -34.33 3.98 -2.48
CA ASP A 18 -34.25 3.23 -1.23
C ASP A 18 -32.82 2.84 -0.80
N GLN A 19 -31.84 3.66 -1.20
CA GLN A 19 -30.44 3.40 -0.91
C GLN A 19 -30.01 4.06 0.40
N THR A 20 -29.10 3.40 1.10
CA THR A 20 -28.31 4.02 2.16
C THR A 20 -27.25 4.94 1.54
N VAL A 21 -26.76 5.91 2.33
CA VAL A 21 -25.64 6.78 1.93
C VAL A 21 -24.39 5.96 1.58
N ALA A 22 -24.17 4.83 2.25
CA ALA A 22 -23.03 3.96 1.96
C ALA A 22 -23.16 3.29 0.59
N GLU A 23 -24.35 2.80 0.24
CA GLU A 23 -24.64 2.19 -1.06
C GLU A 23 -24.53 3.22 -2.19
N ALA A 24 -25.09 4.41 -2.01
CA ALA A 24 -24.99 5.49 -3.01
C ALA A 24 -23.52 5.95 -3.21
N ALA A 25 -22.70 5.97 -2.15
CA ALA A 25 -21.27 6.27 -2.27
C ALA A 25 -20.49 5.13 -2.96
N SER A 26 -20.89 3.88 -2.75
CA SER A 26 -20.32 2.72 -3.45
C SER A 26 -20.66 2.73 -4.94
N GLU A 27 -21.91 3.04 -5.28
CA GLU A 27 -22.36 3.19 -6.67
C GLU A 27 -21.60 4.32 -7.39
N PHE A 28 -21.34 5.43 -6.70
CA PHE A 28 -20.48 6.50 -7.21
C PHE A 28 -19.06 6.00 -7.53
N LYS A 29 -18.45 5.21 -6.65
CA LYS A 29 -17.11 4.65 -6.91
C LYS A 29 -17.13 3.67 -8.09
N ALA A 30 -18.16 2.83 -8.19
CA ALA A 30 -18.31 1.93 -9.32
C ALA A 30 -18.45 2.70 -10.64
N LYS A 31 -19.24 3.78 -10.64
CA LYS A 31 -19.41 4.63 -11.82
C LYS A 31 -18.17 5.46 -12.17
N ALA A 32 -17.38 5.89 -11.18
CA ALA A 32 -16.09 6.52 -11.42
C ALA A 32 -15.10 5.58 -12.13
N ARG A 33 -15.06 4.30 -11.71
CA ARG A 33 -14.25 3.27 -12.38
C ARG A 33 -14.73 2.97 -13.80
N GLU A 34 -16.04 2.92 -14.03
CA GLU A 34 -16.62 2.72 -15.37
C GLU A 34 -16.24 3.86 -16.34
N LEU A 35 -16.12 5.08 -15.84
CA LEU A 35 -15.81 6.28 -16.62
C LEU A 35 -14.31 6.59 -16.71
N ASP A 36 -13.44 5.77 -16.10
CA ASP A 36 -12.01 6.02 -15.95
C ASP A 36 -11.69 7.41 -15.34
N GLU A 37 -12.54 7.84 -14.40
CA GLU A 37 -12.41 9.14 -13.73
C GLU A 37 -11.75 8.97 -12.35
N PRO A 38 -10.74 9.79 -11.99
CA PRO A 38 -10.07 9.72 -10.70
C PRO A 38 -10.91 10.39 -9.58
N ALA A 39 -12.18 10.00 -9.47
CA ALA A 39 -13.14 10.54 -8.52
C ALA A 39 -13.46 9.53 -7.42
N THR A 40 -13.41 9.98 -6.17
CA THR A 40 -13.86 9.20 -5.02
C THR A 40 -14.87 10.00 -4.22
N LEU A 41 -15.87 9.31 -3.65
CA LEU A 41 -16.86 9.92 -2.78
C LEU A 41 -17.07 9.03 -1.55
N SER A 42 -16.78 9.56 -0.37
CA SER A 42 -17.01 8.86 0.89
C SER A 42 -18.44 9.12 1.39
N PRO A 43 -19.01 8.25 2.23
CA PRO A 43 -20.35 8.48 2.80
C PRO A 43 -20.46 9.80 3.58
N ARG A 44 -19.37 10.22 4.24
CA ARG A 44 -19.30 11.52 4.93
C ARG A 44 -19.33 12.68 3.94
N HIS A 45 -18.61 12.58 2.83
CA HIS A 45 -18.60 13.61 1.79
C HIS A 45 -19.94 13.67 1.05
N LEU A 46 -20.56 12.52 0.78
CA LEU A 46 -21.90 12.43 0.20
C LEU A 46 -22.97 13.02 1.13
N ARG A 47 -22.89 12.80 2.45
CA ARG A 47 -23.77 13.49 3.43
C ARG A 47 -23.62 15.02 3.38
N ARG A 48 -22.39 15.51 3.18
CA ARG A 48 -22.13 16.94 3.03
C ARG A 48 -22.79 17.50 1.76
N TRP A 49 -22.76 16.75 0.67
CA TRP A 49 -23.46 17.09 -0.57
C TRP A 49 -24.98 17.06 -0.39
N MET A 50 -25.52 16.04 0.28
CA MET A 50 -26.95 15.95 0.61
C MET A 50 -27.45 17.12 1.47
N ASN A 51 -26.56 17.76 2.23
CA ASN A 51 -26.84 18.96 3.03
C ASN A 51 -26.68 20.28 2.24
N GLY A 52 -26.28 20.24 0.95
CA GLY A 52 -26.03 21.43 0.13
C GLY A 52 -24.65 22.09 0.34
N GLU A 53 -23.78 21.51 1.15
CA GLU A 53 -22.51 22.11 1.59
C GLU A 53 -21.31 21.68 0.72
N ALA A 54 -21.38 21.87 -0.60
CA ALA A 54 -20.37 21.33 -1.53
C ALA A 54 -20.02 22.24 -2.72
N SER A 55 -19.51 23.44 -2.44
CA SER A 55 -19.06 24.40 -3.48
C SER A 55 -17.83 23.92 -4.29
N ASP A 56 -16.95 23.11 -3.70
CA ASP A 56 -15.60 22.87 -4.24
C ASP A 56 -15.37 21.43 -4.76
N ALA A 57 -16.42 20.75 -5.22
CA ALA A 57 -16.26 19.42 -5.82
C ALA A 57 -15.38 19.48 -7.09
N TYR A 58 -14.35 18.64 -7.13
CA TYR A 58 -13.40 18.55 -8.24
C TYR A 58 -14.11 18.20 -9.56
N PRO A 59 -13.64 18.68 -10.74
CA PRO A 59 -14.31 18.47 -12.02
C PRO A 59 -14.63 17.01 -12.36
N ALA A 60 -13.75 16.06 -12.01
CA ALA A 60 -13.99 14.63 -12.18
C ALA A 60 -15.21 14.15 -11.38
N SER A 61 -15.34 14.57 -10.13
CA SER A 61 -16.48 14.22 -9.28
C SER A 61 -17.80 14.79 -9.80
N ARG A 62 -17.77 15.98 -10.42
CA ARG A 62 -18.95 16.59 -11.08
C ARG A 62 -19.39 15.79 -12.30
N ARG A 63 -18.46 15.27 -13.09
CA ARG A 63 -18.75 14.43 -14.27
C ARG A 63 -19.39 13.09 -13.88
N VAL A 64 -18.81 12.41 -12.89
CA VAL A 64 -19.36 11.16 -12.36
C VAL A 64 -20.74 11.39 -11.73
N ALA A 65 -20.91 12.46 -10.95
CA ALA A 65 -22.21 12.79 -10.34
C ALA A 65 -23.30 13.05 -11.38
N ARG A 66 -22.97 13.78 -12.45
CA ARG A 66 -23.89 14.05 -13.56
C ARG A 66 -24.31 12.77 -14.27
N GLN A 67 -23.37 11.87 -14.52
CA GLN A 67 -23.67 10.62 -15.23
C GLN A 67 -24.43 9.62 -14.36
N LEU A 68 -24.21 9.66 -13.05
CA LEU A 68 -24.86 8.74 -12.11
C LEU A 68 -26.27 9.18 -11.74
N TRP A 69 -26.47 10.47 -11.45
CA TRP A 69 -27.73 11.01 -10.94
C TRP A 69 -28.49 11.87 -11.97
N GLY A 70 -27.98 11.99 -13.19
CA GLY A 70 -28.69 12.58 -14.33
C GLY A 70 -28.81 14.10 -14.32
N ALA A 71 -28.18 14.79 -13.37
CA ALA A 71 -28.23 16.25 -13.26
C ALA A 71 -26.85 16.86 -12.91
N PRO A 72 -26.55 18.11 -13.36
CA PRO A 72 -25.39 18.86 -12.89
C PRO A 72 -25.33 18.95 -11.37
N LEU A 73 -24.10 18.98 -10.81
CA LEU A 73 -23.92 19.04 -9.36
C LEU A 73 -24.62 20.25 -8.72
N GLU A 74 -24.68 21.38 -9.43
CA GLU A 74 -25.32 22.62 -8.96
C GLU A 74 -26.84 22.41 -8.73
N ASP A 75 -27.49 21.65 -9.62
CA ASP A 75 -28.90 21.30 -9.50
C ASP A 75 -29.12 20.21 -8.45
N LEU A 76 -28.19 19.25 -8.34
CA LEU A 76 -28.21 18.19 -7.32
C LEU A 76 -28.09 18.75 -5.89
N LEU A 77 -27.35 19.84 -5.71
CA LEU A 77 -27.22 20.56 -4.44
C LEU A 77 -28.35 21.58 -4.22
N GLY A 78 -29.15 21.85 -5.24
CA GLY A 78 -30.31 22.74 -5.20
C GLY A 78 -31.54 22.14 -4.50
N PRO A 79 -32.63 22.91 -4.36
CA PRO A 79 -33.84 22.47 -3.67
C PRO A 79 -34.48 21.24 -4.34
N PRO A 80 -35.18 20.38 -3.58
CA PRO A 80 -35.89 19.22 -4.11
C PRO A 80 -36.90 19.62 -5.19
N SER A 81 -36.94 18.88 -6.30
CA SER A 81 -37.78 19.18 -7.46
C SER A 81 -38.96 18.22 -7.57
N ALA A 82 -40.12 18.72 -8.02
CA ALA A 82 -41.34 17.93 -8.22
C ALA A 82 -41.29 17.06 -9.50
N GLU A 83 -40.52 17.49 -10.51
CA GLU A 83 -40.21 16.72 -11.72
C GLU A 83 -38.74 16.27 -11.66
N ALA A 84 -38.50 15.09 -11.11
CA ALA A 84 -37.18 14.47 -11.12
C ALA A 84 -36.86 13.92 -12.52
N PRO A 85 -35.64 14.11 -13.07
CA PRO A 85 -35.27 13.52 -14.36
C PRO A 85 -35.24 11.99 -14.28
N ALA A 86 -35.77 11.33 -15.31
CA ALA A 86 -35.79 9.88 -15.41
C ALA A 86 -34.37 9.31 -15.60
N VAL A 87 -33.82 8.71 -14.55
CA VAL A 87 -32.52 8.02 -14.56
C VAL A 87 -32.67 6.66 -15.28
N PRO A 88 -31.74 6.26 -16.16
CA PRO A 88 -31.83 4.97 -16.88
C PRO A 88 -31.75 3.79 -15.90
N THR A 89 -32.80 2.96 -15.87
CA THR A 89 -32.90 1.75 -15.06
C THR A 89 -32.30 0.54 -15.78
N VAL A 90 -31.47 -0.22 -15.07
CA VAL A 90 -30.89 -1.51 -15.52
C VAL A 90 -32.01 -2.56 -15.54
N ALA A 91 -32.84 -2.54 -16.58
CA ALA A 91 -34.00 -3.40 -16.72
C ALA A 91 -33.97 -4.21 -18.02
N GLU A 92 -32.82 -4.72 -18.47
CA GLU A 92 -32.76 -5.52 -19.69
C GLU A 92 -31.59 -6.52 -19.69
N ARG A 93 -31.71 -7.59 -18.89
CA ARG A 93 -31.06 -8.90 -19.15
C ARG A 93 -31.69 -10.00 -18.30
N ARG A 94 -32.94 -10.32 -18.60
CA ARG A 94 -33.53 -11.62 -18.25
C ARG A 94 -33.85 -12.35 -19.55
N ARG A 95 -33.23 -13.52 -19.75
CA ARG A 95 -33.89 -14.73 -20.27
C ARG A 95 -33.02 -15.99 -20.10
N SER A 96 -33.59 -16.96 -19.38
CA SER A 96 -33.33 -18.42 -19.34
C SER A 96 -31.96 -18.86 -18.77
N VAL A 97 -31.84 -19.74 -17.78
CA VAL A 97 -32.45 -21.08 -17.61
C VAL A 97 -32.64 -21.46 -16.13
N ALA A 98 -33.71 -22.23 -15.91
CA ALA A 98 -34.18 -23.04 -14.77
C ALA A 98 -33.31 -23.29 -13.51
N HIS A 99 -33.99 -23.29 -12.36
CA HIS A 99 -33.55 -23.93 -11.11
C HIS A 99 -33.53 -25.46 -11.20
N PRO A 100 -32.53 -26.11 -10.59
CA PRO A 100 -32.82 -27.13 -9.58
C PRO A 100 -31.91 -26.96 -8.33
N PRO A 101 -31.97 -27.88 -7.35
CA PRO A 101 -32.61 -27.71 -6.06
C PRO A 101 -31.67 -27.27 -4.92
N VAL A 102 -32.30 -27.04 -3.76
CA VAL A 102 -31.74 -26.69 -2.46
C VAL A 102 -30.63 -27.67 -2.03
N ASN A 103 -29.37 -27.26 -2.12
CA ASN A 103 -28.31 -27.59 -1.15
C ASN A 103 -27.03 -26.79 -1.48
N ASP A 104 -26.72 -25.74 -0.72
CA ASP A 104 -25.33 -25.47 -0.34
C ASP A 104 -25.30 -24.51 0.87
N LEU A 105 -25.09 -25.08 2.05
CA LEU A 105 -24.57 -24.35 3.19
C LEU A 105 -23.12 -23.99 2.86
N GLY A 106 -22.86 -22.77 2.38
CA GLY A 106 -21.49 -22.24 2.39
C GLY A 106 -21.05 -21.47 1.14
N ARG A 107 -21.50 -20.22 0.98
CA ARG A 107 -20.65 -19.19 0.38
C ARG A 107 -21.12 -17.79 0.81
N LEU A 108 -20.57 -17.31 1.92
CA LEU A 108 -20.60 -15.88 2.22
C LEU A 108 -19.73 -15.15 1.16
N PRO A 109 -20.14 -13.97 0.67
CA PRO A 109 -19.30 -13.13 -0.18
C PRO A 109 -18.13 -12.61 0.65
N THR A 110 -17.07 -13.41 0.76
CA THR A 110 -15.96 -13.19 1.69
C THR A 110 -15.16 -11.94 1.32
N HIS A 111 -15.13 -11.56 0.04
CA HIS A 111 -14.40 -10.38 -0.44
C HIS A 111 -14.92 -9.05 0.12
N GLY A 112 -16.24 -8.90 0.34
CA GLY A 112 -16.81 -7.64 0.82
C GLY A 112 -16.47 -7.35 2.29
N ILE A 113 -16.54 -8.38 3.14
CA ILE A 113 -16.24 -8.24 4.57
C ILE A 113 -14.74 -7.99 4.78
N PHE A 114 -13.85 -8.65 4.04
CA PHE A 114 -12.41 -8.38 4.14
C PHE A 114 -12.04 -6.97 3.66
N GLU A 115 -12.69 -6.45 2.61
CA GLU A 115 -12.49 -5.07 2.17
C GLU A 115 -13.03 -4.07 3.20
N GLU A 116 -14.20 -4.32 3.78
CA GLU A 116 -14.78 -3.49 4.86
C GLU A 116 -13.94 -3.53 6.14
N LEU A 117 -13.42 -4.70 6.53
CA LEU A 117 -12.51 -4.85 7.67
C LEU A 117 -11.16 -4.16 7.42
N ALA A 118 -10.59 -4.28 6.22
CA ALA A 118 -9.37 -3.59 5.84
C ALA A 118 -9.57 -2.06 5.82
N MET A 119 -10.72 -1.58 5.33
CA MET A 119 -11.09 -0.17 5.40
C MET A 119 -11.26 0.32 6.84
N ALA A 120 -11.94 -0.46 7.69
CA ALA A 120 -12.12 -0.10 9.10
C ALA A 120 -10.78 -0.11 9.88
N ALA A 121 -9.87 -1.03 9.53
CA ALA A 121 -8.51 -1.06 10.05
C ALA A 121 -7.70 0.16 9.58
N ASP A 122 -7.74 0.52 8.28
CA ASP A 122 -7.08 1.74 7.76
C ASP A 122 -7.66 3.00 8.40
N ASP A 123 -8.98 3.08 8.61
CA ASP A 123 -9.62 4.21 9.30
C ASP A 123 -9.17 4.31 10.76
N SER A 124 -9.05 3.18 11.45
CA SER A 124 -8.54 3.10 12.83
C SER A 124 -7.06 3.49 12.90
N ALA A 125 -6.23 2.97 11.99
CA ALA A 125 -4.80 3.31 11.89
C ALA A 125 -4.63 4.80 11.59
N ARG A 126 -5.41 5.37 10.65
CA ARG A 126 -5.45 6.80 10.37
C ARG A 126 -5.93 7.64 11.54
N PHE A 127 -6.80 7.12 12.40
CA PHE A 127 -7.24 7.83 13.60
C PHE A 127 -6.12 7.89 14.62
N VAL A 128 -5.45 6.76 14.90
CA VAL A 128 -4.26 6.70 15.76
C VAL A 128 -3.16 7.64 15.24
N ARG A 129 -2.88 7.61 13.93
CA ARG A 129 -1.90 8.52 13.29
C ARG A 129 -2.31 9.99 13.33
N ARG A 130 -3.61 10.33 13.36
CA ARG A 130 -4.11 11.73 13.43
C ARG A 130 -4.23 12.26 14.86
N ALA A 131 -4.37 11.40 15.86
CA ALA A 131 -4.48 11.78 17.27
C ALA A 131 -3.14 12.26 17.90
N ARG A 132 -2.27 12.89 17.09
CA ARG A 132 -0.82 13.24 17.26
C ARG A 132 -0.46 14.13 18.46
N THR A 133 -1.18 14.10 19.57
CA THR A 133 -0.90 14.98 20.70
C THR A 133 0.21 14.45 21.60
N VAL A 134 0.45 13.13 21.65
CA VAL A 134 1.54 12.52 22.43
C VAL A 134 2.01 11.24 21.73
N LEU A 135 3.30 11.12 21.43
CA LEU A 135 3.89 9.85 20.97
C LEU A 135 3.82 8.83 22.11
N SER A 136 3.24 7.67 21.82
CA SER A 136 3.06 6.58 22.79
C SER A 136 3.53 5.24 22.21
N PRO A 137 3.74 4.21 23.03
CA PRO A 137 4.08 2.86 22.56
C PRO A 137 3.06 2.32 21.55
N GLU A 138 1.77 2.59 21.75
CA GLU A 138 0.69 2.13 20.86
C GLU A 138 0.80 2.74 19.45
N VAL A 139 1.26 3.99 19.34
CA VAL A 139 1.52 4.62 18.04
C VAL A 139 2.68 3.92 17.33
N LEU A 140 3.75 3.58 18.05
CA LEU A 140 4.88 2.84 17.47
C LEU A 140 4.49 1.43 17.05
N GLU A 141 3.68 0.74 17.86
CA GLU A 141 3.13 -0.57 17.52
C GLU A 141 2.28 -0.50 16.24
N GLN A 142 1.41 0.52 16.13
CA GLN A 142 0.60 0.72 14.93
C GLN A 142 1.45 1.01 13.70
N LEU A 143 2.47 1.87 13.80
CA LEU A 143 3.38 2.15 12.68
C LEU A 143 4.14 0.91 12.23
N ASN A 144 4.55 0.06 13.17
CA ASN A 144 5.16 -1.23 12.84
C ASN A 144 4.17 -2.17 12.13
N ALA A 145 2.94 -2.25 12.62
CA ALA A 145 1.89 -3.05 11.97
C ALA A 145 1.60 -2.55 10.54
N ASP A 146 1.58 -1.22 10.34
CA ASP A 146 1.40 -0.61 9.01
C ASP A 146 2.55 -0.98 8.05
N VAL A 147 3.80 -0.98 8.53
CA VAL A 147 4.96 -1.44 7.74
C VAL A 147 4.83 -2.91 7.35
N VAL A 148 4.49 -3.77 8.30
CA VAL A 148 4.32 -5.22 8.06
C VAL A 148 3.22 -5.45 7.02
N HIS A 149 2.08 -4.79 7.18
CA HIS A 149 0.97 -4.89 6.25
C HIS A 149 1.36 -4.47 4.83
N LEU A 150 2.05 -3.33 4.68
CA LEU A 150 2.49 -2.84 3.37
C LEU A 150 3.57 -3.73 2.75
N ALA A 151 4.45 -4.31 3.56
CA ALA A 151 5.46 -5.26 3.07
C ALA A 151 4.82 -6.56 2.53
N GLU A 152 3.76 -7.06 3.17
CA GLU A 152 2.99 -8.21 2.71
C GLU A 152 2.21 -7.89 1.42
N GLN A 153 1.54 -6.74 1.38
CA GLN A 153 0.78 -6.30 0.21
C GLN A 153 1.66 -6.08 -1.02
N TYR A 154 2.94 -5.72 -0.83
CA TYR A 154 3.89 -5.46 -1.90
C TYR A 154 3.96 -6.61 -2.92
N LEU A 155 3.89 -7.86 -2.47
CA LEU A 155 4.03 -9.03 -3.33
C LEU A 155 2.84 -9.27 -4.26
N GLY A 156 1.66 -8.74 -3.92
CA GLY A 156 0.41 -8.94 -4.67
C GLY A 156 -0.15 -7.68 -5.32
N THR A 157 0.50 -6.53 -5.14
CA THR A 157 -0.02 -5.21 -5.54
C THR A 157 0.93 -4.55 -6.52
N THR A 158 0.38 -3.80 -7.49
CA THR A 158 1.23 -3.11 -8.47
C THR A 158 2.09 -2.02 -7.82
N PRO A 159 3.33 -1.75 -8.30
CA PRO A 159 4.19 -0.72 -7.73
C PRO A 159 3.55 0.67 -7.69
N TYR A 160 2.75 1.00 -8.70
CA TYR A 160 2.02 2.28 -8.79
C TYR A 160 0.98 2.44 -7.67
N GLN A 161 0.29 1.36 -7.31
CA GLN A 161 -0.68 1.36 -6.21
C GLN A 161 0.01 1.40 -4.83
N MET A 162 1.20 0.82 -4.72
CA MET A 162 2.00 0.82 -3.47
C MET A 162 2.62 2.18 -3.15
N PHE A 163 2.92 3.01 -4.15
CA PHE A 163 3.62 4.27 -3.96
C PHE A 163 2.92 5.19 -2.96
N ARG A 164 1.63 5.45 -3.14
CA ARG A 164 0.90 6.44 -2.32
C ARG A 164 0.82 6.03 -0.84
N PRO A 165 0.38 4.81 -0.48
CA PRO A 165 0.36 4.37 0.92
C PRO A 165 1.74 4.46 1.59
N LEU A 166 2.80 4.04 0.89
CA LEU A 166 4.17 4.10 1.41
C LEU A 166 4.66 5.55 1.57
N ALA A 167 4.35 6.44 0.62
CA ALA A 167 4.70 7.85 0.71
C ALA A 167 3.96 8.57 1.85
N GLU A 168 2.69 8.23 2.07
CA GLU A 168 1.88 8.75 3.19
C GLU A 168 2.45 8.27 4.53
N LEU A 169 2.74 6.97 4.68
CA LEU A 169 3.34 6.43 5.91
C LEU A 169 4.73 7.04 6.18
N ARG A 170 5.57 7.19 5.14
CA ARG A 170 6.88 7.85 5.29
C ARG A 170 6.70 9.28 5.79
N LYS A 171 5.78 10.04 5.19
CA LYS A 171 5.50 11.41 5.63
C LYS A 171 5.08 11.44 7.10
N ASP A 172 4.17 10.56 7.50
CA ASP A 172 3.66 10.49 8.87
C ASP A 172 4.79 10.20 9.89
N VAL A 173 5.69 9.27 9.57
CA VAL A 173 6.84 8.91 10.41
C VAL A 173 7.86 10.06 10.50
N PHE A 174 8.17 10.72 9.38
CA PHE A 174 9.14 11.82 9.36
C PHE A 174 8.64 13.03 10.15
N GLU A 175 7.35 13.37 10.03
CA GLU A 175 6.75 14.42 10.84
C GLU A 175 6.78 14.09 12.35
N LEU A 176 6.74 12.81 12.74
CA LEU A 176 6.95 12.39 14.13
C LEU A 176 8.41 12.54 14.56
N ILE A 177 9.38 12.24 13.69
CA ILE A 177 10.80 12.47 13.94
C ILE A 177 11.09 13.97 14.10
N ASP A 178 10.54 14.79 13.21
CA ASP A 178 10.69 16.25 13.22
C ASP A 178 10.01 16.91 14.43
N SER A 179 9.08 16.21 15.10
CA SER A 179 8.49 16.66 16.37
C SER A 179 9.43 16.54 17.57
N HIS A 180 10.67 16.08 17.37
CA HIS A 180 11.69 15.89 18.41
C HIS A 180 11.20 14.98 19.54
N PRO A 181 10.90 13.70 19.22
CA PRO A 181 10.34 12.76 20.16
C PRO A 181 11.32 12.47 21.30
N ARG A 182 10.82 11.88 22.39
CA ARG A 182 11.68 11.43 23.48
C ARG A 182 12.75 10.45 22.95
N PRO A 183 13.98 10.49 23.51
CA PRO A 183 15.07 9.61 23.07
C PRO A 183 14.70 8.12 23.06
N GLU A 184 13.84 7.69 23.99
CA GLU A 184 13.34 6.30 24.09
C GLU A 184 12.61 5.81 22.84
N TYR A 185 11.95 6.70 22.09
CA TYR A 185 11.18 6.35 20.88
C TYR A 185 11.92 6.65 19.58
N THR A 186 13.01 7.41 19.66
CA THR A 186 13.72 7.95 18.49
C THR A 186 14.33 6.82 17.65
N LYS A 187 14.93 5.82 18.29
CA LYS A 187 15.54 4.67 17.59
C LYS A 187 14.51 3.86 16.81
N ASP A 188 13.34 3.60 17.41
CA ASP A 188 12.26 2.87 16.75
C ASP A 188 11.68 3.64 15.57
N LEU A 189 11.50 4.96 15.70
CA LEU A 189 11.06 5.80 14.59
C LEU A 189 12.06 5.79 13.44
N TYR A 190 13.36 5.88 13.70
CA TYR A 190 14.36 5.75 12.65
C TYR A 190 14.37 4.36 12.01
N ARG A 191 14.18 3.29 12.80
CA ARG A 191 14.05 1.93 12.25
C ARG A 191 12.85 1.83 11.30
N ILE A 192 11.69 2.34 11.72
CA ILE A 192 10.45 2.37 10.91
C ILE A 192 10.67 3.23 9.65
N ALA A 193 11.27 4.42 9.78
CA ALA A 193 11.60 5.29 8.65
C ALA A 193 12.51 4.59 7.63
N GLY A 194 13.48 3.81 8.12
CA GLY A 194 14.35 2.96 7.31
C GLY A 194 13.56 1.89 6.55
N LEU A 195 12.70 1.13 7.23
CA LEU A 195 11.88 0.10 6.58
C LEU A 195 10.95 0.67 5.50
N VAL A 196 10.26 1.77 5.78
CA VAL A 196 9.38 2.41 4.78
C VAL A 196 10.20 2.98 3.60
N SER A 197 11.39 3.53 3.88
CA SER A 197 12.28 4.02 2.82
C SER A 197 12.83 2.89 1.96
N ALA A 198 13.11 1.72 2.55
CA ALA A 198 13.49 0.51 1.81
C ALA A 198 12.38 0.07 0.85
N LEU A 199 11.12 0.04 1.29
CA LEU A 199 9.97 -0.27 0.43
C LEU A 199 9.80 0.75 -0.70
N LEU A 200 9.99 2.05 -0.45
CA LEU A 200 9.98 3.07 -1.50
C LEU A 200 11.16 2.95 -2.47
N GLY A 201 12.32 2.47 -1.99
CA GLY A 201 13.44 2.09 -2.83
C GLY A 201 13.06 0.97 -3.80
N HIS A 202 12.34 -0.05 -3.32
CA HIS A 202 11.81 -1.11 -4.17
C HIS A 202 10.81 -0.60 -5.21
N VAL A 203 9.82 0.20 -4.79
CA VAL A 203 8.86 0.82 -5.73
C VAL A 203 9.61 1.63 -6.80
N SER A 204 10.62 2.39 -6.39
CA SER A 204 11.44 3.18 -7.32
C SER A 204 12.19 2.28 -8.32
N SER A 205 12.71 1.14 -7.86
CA SER A 205 13.40 0.16 -8.71
C SER A 205 12.44 -0.47 -9.72
N ASP A 206 11.26 -0.89 -9.26
CA ASP A 206 10.25 -1.53 -10.12
C ASP A 206 9.68 -0.57 -11.17
N LEU A 207 9.69 0.74 -10.88
CA LEU A 207 9.30 1.81 -11.80
C LEU A 207 10.48 2.31 -12.67
N GLY A 208 11.68 1.75 -12.54
CA GLY A 208 12.87 2.16 -13.30
C GLY A 208 13.43 3.54 -12.91
N TYR A 209 13.09 4.06 -11.73
CA TYR A 209 13.54 5.37 -11.25
C TYR A 209 14.81 5.26 -10.39
N THR A 210 15.96 5.07 -11.05
CA THR A 210 17.27 4.85 -10.41
C THR A 210 17.64 5.90 -9.37
N TYR A 211 17.44 7.20 -9.65
CA TYR A 211 17.76 8.27 -8.70
C TYR A 211 16.96 8.15 -7.40
N GLY A 212 15.70 7.71 -7.49
CA GLY A 212 14.86 7.43 -6.34
C GLY A 212 15.41 6.27 -5.51
N VAL A 213 15.86 5.19 -6.16
CA VAL A 213 16.49 4.05 -5.46
C VAL A 213 17.72 4.48 -4.68
N GLU A 214 18.61 5.26 -5.29
CA GLU A 214 19.80 5.77 -4.60
C GLU A 214 19.45 6.67 -3.42
N THR A 215 18.47 7.57 -3.60
CA THR A 215 18.03 8.49 -2.55
C THR A 215 17.43 7.72 -1.37
N HIS A 216 16.56 6.76 -1.65
CA HIS A 216 15.93 5.94 -0.62
C HIS A 216 16.94 5.02 0.08
N THR A 217 17.86 4.39 -0.63
CA THR A 217 18.89 3.53 -0.01
C THR A 217 19.86 4.33 0.86
N ARG A 218 20.25 5.56 0.48
CA ARG A 218 21.02 6.45 1.37
C ARG A 218 20.25 6.80 2.64
N MET A 219 18.95 7.07 2.54
CA MET A 219 18.09 7.28 3.70
C MET A 219 18.04 6.04 4.61
N VAL A 220 17.94 4.84 4.04
CA VAL A 220 17.96 3.58 4.80
C VAL A 220 19.27 3.45 5.59
N LEU A 221 20.41 3.74 4.98
CA LEU A 221 21.72 3.70 5.66
C LEU A 221 21.78 4.69 6.83
N THR A 222 21.33 5.93 6.63
CA THR A 222 21.24 6.92 7.73
C THR A 222 20.31 6.45 8.85
N CYS A 223 19.17 5.87 8.50
CA CYS A 223 18.23 5.31 9.48
C CYS A 223 18.84 4.11 10.23
N ALA A 224 19.62 3.27 9.56
CA ALA A 224 20.35 2.16 10.19
C ALA A 224 21.34 2.68 11.24
N ASP A 225 22.11 3.72 10.91
CA ASP A 225 23.07 4.34 11.84
C ASP A 225 22.36 4.93 13.07
N LEU A 226 21.23 5.61 12.87
CA LEU A 226 20.50 6.30 13.95
C LEU A 226 19.66 5.35 14.82
N SER A 227 19.20 4.23 14.26
CA SER A 227 18.43 3.21 14.99
C SER A 227 19.31 2.13 15.62
N GLY A 228 20.49 1.88 15.06
CA GLY A 228 21.32 0.71 15.37
C GLY A 228 20.79 -0.60 14.75
N ALA A 229 19.86 -0.53 13.80
CA ALA A 229 19.30 -1.71 13.15
C ALA A 229 20.14 -2.12 11.93
N ASP A 230 21.18 -2.92 12.17
CA ASP A 230 22.16 -3.32 11.14
C ASP A 230 21.56 -4.11 9.97
N GLN A 231 20.43 -4.79 10.18
CA GLN A 231 19.66 -5.47 9.13
C GLN A 231 19.26 -4.52 8.00
N LEU A 232 18.93 -3.26 8.32
CA LEU A 232 18.62 -2.23 7.33
C LEU A 232 19.81 -1.92 6.43
N ARG A 233 21.04 -2.01 6.96
CA ARG A 233 22.25 -1.77 6.20
C ARG A 233 22.48 -2.87 5.16
N GLY A 234 22.35 -4.13 5.57
CA GLY A 234 22.38 -5.28 4.67
C GLY A 234 21.35 -5.15 3.55
N TYR A 235 20.11 -4.79 3.89
CA TYR A 235 19.04 -4.55 2.93
C TYR A 235 19.37 -3.44 1.92
N ALA A 236 19.84 -2.28 2.40
CA ALA A 236 20.19 -1.15 1.53
C ALA A 236 21.28 -1.52 0.52
N TYR A 237 22.32 -2.23 0.96
CA TYR A 237 23.39 -2.68 0.07
C TYR A 237 22.90 -3.72 -0.94
N TRP A 238 22.01 -4.62 -0.55
CA TRP A 238 21.39 -5.56 -1.49
C TRP A 238 20.60 -4.84 -2.59
N VAL A 239 19.78 -3.84 -2.24
CA VAL A 239 19.05 -3.03 -3.24
C VAL A 239 20.00 -2.28 -4.17
N GLN A 240 21.07 -1.69 -3.64
CA GLN A 240 22.08 -1.02 -4.46
C GLN A 240 22.79 -2.00 -5.40
N ALA A 241 23.13 -3.20 -4.92
CA ALA A 241 23.74 -4.26 -5.72
C ALA A 241 22.81 -4.71 -6.86
N GLN A 242 21.51 -4.85 -6.59
CA GLN A 242 20.49 -5.18 -7.60
C GLN A 242 20.45 -4.13 -8.72
N VAL A 243 20.43 -2.84 -8.37
CA VAL A 243 20.46 -1.75 -9.36
C VAL A 243 21.73 -1.79 -10.20
N ALA A 244 22.90 -1.92 -9.56
CA ALA A 244 24.19 -2.01 -10.26
C ALA A 244 24.22 -3.20 -11.24
N TYR A 245 23.68 -4.35 -10.83
CA TYR A 245 23.57 -5.52 -11.70
C TYR A 245 22.74 -5.24 -12.96
N TRP A 246 21.56 -4.61 -12.80
CA TRP A 246 20.70 -4.28 -13.95
C TRP A 246 21.32 -3.21 -14.87
N GLN A 247 22.20 -2.37 -14.33
CA GLN A 247 23.01 -1.43 -15.11
C GLN A 247 24.24 -2.07 -15.76
N LYS A 248 24.44 -3.38 -15.59
CA LYS A 248 25.61 -4.15 -16.06
C LYS A 248 26.93 -3.76 -15.38
N GLU A 249 26.86 -3.09 -14.23
CA GLU A 249 28.00 -2.79 -13.37
C GLU A 249 28.27 -3.99 -12.44
N TYR A 250 28.59 -5.15 -13.02
CA TYR A 250 28.63 -6.42 -12.29
C TYR A 250 29.69 -6.44 -11.18
N GLN A 251 30.86 -5.84 -11.39
CA GLN A 251 31.90 -5.71 -10.34
C GLN A 251 31.35 -4.94 -9.14
N ARG A 252 30.73 -3.79 -9.39
CA ARG A 252 30.13 -2.95 -8.34
C ARG A 252 28.99 -3.68 -7.63
N SER A 253 28.18 -4.45 -8.35
CA SER A 253 27.14 -5.29 -7.74
C SER A 253 27.74 -6.30 -6.75
N ALA A 254 28.80 -7.01 -7.13
CA ALA A 254 29.46 -7.98 -6.25
C ALA A 254 30.07 -7.29 -5.02
N GLU A 255 30.73 -6.15 -5.20
CA GLU A 255 31.31 -5.36 -4.09
C GLU A 255 30.25 -4.85 -3.11
N LEU A 256 29.12 -4.34 -3.61
CA LEU A 256 28.01 -3.88 -2.77
C LEU A 256 27.40 -5.05 -1.98
N ALA A 257 27.23 -6.21 -2.61
CA ALA A 257 26.73 -7.40 -1.93
C ALA A 257 27.67 -7.85 -0.79
N ARG A 258 28.99 -7.91 -1.04
CA ARG A 258 29.99 -8.19 0.00
C ARG A 258 29.97 -7.19 1.14
N ARG A 259 29.89 -5.90 0.81
CA ARG A 259 29.77 -4.84 1.81
C ARG A 259 28.51 -4.95 2.66
N GLY A 260 27.43 -5.50 2.08
CA GLY A 260 26.23 -5.86 2.82
C GLY A 260 26.48 -6.94 3.86
N LEU A 261 27.27 -7.96 3.50
CA LEU A 261 27.62 -9.10 4.36
C LEU A 261 28.49 -8.69 5.56
N ASP A 262 29.23 -7.58 5.47
CA ASP A 262 30.00 -7.02 6.59
C ASP A 262 29.13 -6.43 7.71
N SER A 263 27.81 -6.30 7.50
CA SER A 263 26.89 -5.78 8.52
C SER A 263 26.74 -6.78 9.67
N ALA A 264 26.77 -6.29 10.90
CA ALA A 264 26.53 -7.15 12.06
C ALA A 264 25.08 -7.65 12.12
N ALA A 265 24.86 -8.81 12.74
CA ALA A 265 23.52 -9.35 13.05
C ALA A 265 22.55 -9.45 11.85
N LEU A 266 23.04 -9.89 10.69
CA LEU A 266 22.19 -10.24 9.55
C LEU A 266 21.30 -11.45 9.87
N SER A 267 20.08 -11.44 9.36
CA SER A 267 19.24 -12.65 9.32
C SER A 267 19.73 -13.59 8.22
N GLY A 268 19.37 -14.87 8.30
CA GLY A 268 19.58 -15.83 7.22
C GLY A 268 18.96 -15.36 5.90
N SER A 269 17.81 -14.68 5.95
CA SER A 269 17.18 -14.04 4.77
C SER A 269 18.08 -12.97 4.12
N ASP A 270 18.81 -12.19 4.93
CA ASP A 270 19.73 -11.15 4.45
C ASP A 270 21.02 -11.75 3.90
N VAL A 271 21.60 -12.73 4.60
CA VAL A 271 22.78 -13.45 4.10
C VAL A 271 22.47 -14.11 2.76
N LEU A 272 21.32 -14.78 2.67
CA LEU A 272 20.96 -15.53 1.46
C LEU A 272 20.71 -14.62 0.25
N ARG A 273 20.06 -13.47 0.42
CA ARG A 273 19.87 -12.52 -0.70
C ARG A 273 21.17 -11.87 -1.15
N LEU A 274 22.06 -11.52 -0.21
CA LEU A 274 23.33 -10.88 -0.52
C LEU A 274 24.28 -11.83 -1.23
N THR A 275 24.42 -13.06 -0.73
CA THR A 275 25.25 -14.10 -1.35
C THR A 275 24.72 -14.51 -2.73
N SER A 276 23.40 -14.68 -2.88
CA SER A 276 22.78 -14.94 -4.19
C SER A 276 23.05 -13.79 -5.18
N GLN A 277 22.98 -12.54 -4.71
CA GLN A 277 23.29 -11.37 -5.54
C GLN A 277 24.76 -11.32 -5.97
N GLU A 278 25.68 -11.63 -5.05
CA GLU A 278 27.11 -11.70 -5.32
C GLU A 278 27.42 -12.80 -6.34
N ALA A 279 26.93 -14.02 -6.12
CA ALA A 279 27.12 -15.14 -7.03
C ALA A 279 26.64 -14.82 -8.45
N ARG A 280 25.46 -14.19 -8.57
CA ARG A 280 24.91 -13.79 -9.87
C ARG A 280 25.79 -12.74 -10.57
N ALA A 281 26.34 -11.80 -9.81
CA ALA A 281 27.22 -10.78 -10.36
C ALA A 281 28.58 -11.37 -10.81
N LEU A 282 29.17 -12.27 -10.02
CA LEU A 282 30.40 -12.99 -10.36
C LEU A 282 30.22 -13.90 -11.58
N ALA A 283 29.09 -14.59 -11.68
CA ALA A 283 28.74 -15.40 -12.83
C ALA A 283 28.66 -14.54 -14.11
N ALA A 284 28.06 -13.35 -14.03
CA ALA A 284 28.00 -12.42 -15.15
C ALA A 284 29.38 -11.86 -15.57
N LEU A 285 30.37 -11.89 -14.67
CA LEU A 285 31.77 -11.55 -14.96
C LEU A 285 32.57 -12.73 -15.55
N GLY A 286 32.04 -13.95 -15.50
CA GLY A 286 32.74 -15.16 -15.90
C GLY A 286 33.73 -15.68 -14.85
N ASP A 287 33.64 -15.25 -13.59
CA ASP A 287 34.48 -15.77 -12.50
C ASP A 287 33.87 -17.06 -11.94
N GLU A 288 34.04 -18.16 -12.66
CA GLU A 288 33.45 -19.46 -12.29
C GLU A 288 33.93 -19.96 -10.93
N ARG A 289 35.20 -19.70 -10.59
CA ARG A 289 35.81 -20.18 -9.34
C ARG A 289 35.19 -19.47 -8.15
N GLU A 290 35.15 -18.14 -8.19
CA GLU A 290 34.60 -17.36 -7.08
C GLU A 290 33.08 -17.53 -6.98
N THR A 291 32.39 -17.65 -8.11
CA THR A 291 30.97 -18.01 -8.16
C THR A 291 30.70 -19.31 -7.41
N ALA A 292 31.48 -20.37 -7.67
CA ALA A 292 31.30 -21.65 -7.00
C ALA A 292 31.50 -21.57 -5.47
N LEU A 293 32.48 -20.79 -5.01
CA LEU A 293 32.72 -20.56 -3.58
C LEU A 293 31.56 -19.82 -2.92
N VAL A 294 31.05 -18.76 -3.55
CA VAL A 294 29.91 -17.99 -3.01
C VAL A 294 28.63 -18.82 -3.00
N LEU A 295 28.41 -19.66 -4.02
CA LEU A 295 27.26 -20.58 -4.04
C LEU A 295 27.32 -21.63 -2.93
N GLN A 296 28.52 -22.13 -2.57
CA GLN A 296 28.68 -23.01 -1.42
C GLN A 296 28.32 -22.28 -0.12
N TYR A 297 28.82 -21.06 0.05
CA TYR A 297 28.48 -20.24 1.22
C TYR A 297 26.97 -19.91 1.28
N ALA A 298 26.32 -19.65 0.15
CA ALA A 298 24.87 -19.46 0.06
C ALA A 298 24.09 -20.73 0.43
N ALA A 299 24.61 -21.92 0.10
CA ALA A 299 24.00 -23.20 0.49
C ALA A 299 24.04 -23.40 2.01
N ASP A 300 25.18 -23.12 2.65
CA ASP A 300 25.32 -23.19 4.11
C ASP A 300 24.39 -22.18 4.80
N ALA A 301 24.31 -20.95 4.27
CA ALA A 301 23.40 -19.91 4.77
C ALA A 301 21.92 -20.30 4.62
N ARG A 302 21.57 -21.04 3.56
CA ARG A 302 20.20 -21.53 3.33
C ARG A 302 19.75 -22.47 4.44
N GLU A 303 20.62 -23.36 4.92
CA GLU A 303 20.30 -24.27 6.02
C GLU A 303 20.03 -23.53 7.32
N GLN A 304 20.80 -22.46 7.60
CA GLN A 304 20.60 -21.60 8.76
C GLN A 304 19.29 -20.81 8.67
N ALA A 305 18.99 -20.24 7.49
CA ALA A 305 17.77 -19.46 7.26
C ALA A 305 16.48 -20.28 7.45
N LEU A 306 16.50 -21.60 7.21
CA LEU A 306 15.35 -22.48 7.44
C LEU A 306 14.97 -22.61 8.92
N GLY A 307 15.90 -22.33 9.84
CA GLY A 307 15.66 -22.33 11.28
C GLY A 307 15.15 -20.99 11.84
N GLU A 308 15.14 -19.94 11.02
CA GLU A 308 14.77 -18.60 11.44
C GLU A 308 13.28 -18.29 11.17
N ARG A 309 12.74 -17.34 11.94
CA ARG A 309 11.39 -16.82 11.68
C ARG A 309 11.42 -16.00 10.40
N ALA A 310 10.57 -16.37 9.44
CA ALA A 310 10.38 -15.63 8.20
C ALA A 310 10.06 -14.16 8.45
N GLN A 311 10.66 -13.29 7.65
CA GLN A 311 10.36 -11.86 7.67
C GLN A 311 9.00 -11.59 6.97
N PRO A 312 8.37 -10.43 7.19
CA PRO A 312 7.10 -10.12 6.56
C PRO A 312 7.26 -9.75 5.07
N GLY A 313 6.52 -10.42 4.21
CA GLY A 313 6.33 -10.04 2.81
C GLY A 313 7.64 -9.91 2.01
N ILE A 314 7.82 -8.77 1.33
CA ILE A 314 9.01 -8.47 0.51
C ILE A 314 10.33 -8.47 1.31
N PHE A 315 10.27 -8.36 2.64
CA PHE A 315 11.45 -8.49 3.49
C PHE A 315 11.90 -9.93 3.69
N ASP A 316 11.11 -10.93 3.28
CA ASP A 316 11.53 -12.33 3.29
C ASP A 316 12.20 -12.75 1.98
N PHE A 317 13.36 -13.38 2.10
CA PHE A 317 14.04 -14.01 0.98
C PHE A 317 13.92 -15.53 1.07
N ALA A 318 12.82 -16.04 0.50
CA ALA A 318 12.54 -17.46 0.47
C ALA A 318 13.74 -18.27 -0.08
N PRO A 319 14.15 -19.36 0.59
CA PRO A 319 15.26 -20.23 0.19
C PRO A 319 15.31 -20.63 -1.29
N GLY A 320 14.16 -20.84 -1.92
CA GLY A 320 14.04 -21.20 -3.33
C GLY A 320 14.47 -20.10 -4.31
N LYS A 321 14.59 -18.84 -3.87
CA LYS A 321 15.07 -17.72 -4.71
C LYS A 321 16.59 -17.70 -4.86
N ALA A 322 17.32 -18.44 -4.02
CA ALA A 322 18.78 -18.42 -3.95
C ALA A 322 19.45 -19.46 -4.88
N ALA A 323 18.87 -19.71 -6.05
CA ALA A 323 19.35 -20.72 -7.00
C ALA A 323 20.08 -20.06 -8.17
#